data_AF-A0A6C1PMW5-F1
#
_entry.id   AF-A0A6C1PMW5-F1
#
_cell.length_a   1.000
_cell.length_b   1.000
_cell.length_c   1.000
_cell.angle_alpha   90.00
_cell.angle_beta   90.00
_cell.angle_gamma   90.00
#
_symmetry.space_group_name_H-M   'P 1'
#
loop_
_entity.id
_entity.type
_entity.pdbx_description
1 polymer ?
#
loop_
_entity_poly.entity_id
_entity_poly.type
_entity_poly.pdbx_seq_one_letter_code
_entity_poly.pdbx_strand_id
1 'polypeptide(L)' 'MTGRSDAIIAEALSLSPYERTVLIERLFDSLRSDRERTIEGQWIAESERRIDDHDRGEEPSTPYEQMKRDLAGQ' A
#
# COMPACT_ATOMS: atom_id res chain seq x y z
N MET A 1 4.03 -17.07 20.40
CA MET A 1 2.88 -17.44 19.55
C MET A 1 2.26 -18.69 20.16
N THR A 2 0.92 -18.75 20.26
CA THR A 2 0.24 -19.91 20.86
C THR A 2 0.26 -21.08 19.87
N GLY A 3 0.21 -22.33 20.35
CA GLY A 3 0.36 -23.51 19.49
C GLY A 3 -0.63 -23.61 18.31
N ARG A 4 -1.77 -22.89 18.37
CA ARG A 4 -2.72 -22.81 17.25
C ARG A 4 -2.19 -21.99 16.08
N SER A 5 -1.52 -20.87 16.33
CA SER A 5 -0.96 -20.02 15.27
C SER A 5 0.16 -20.75 14.53
N ASP A 6 0.98 -21.52 15.25
CA ASP A 6 2.09 -22.29 14.67
C ASP A 6 1.58 -23.41 13.75
N ALA A 7 0.50 -24.09 14.14
CA ALA A 7 -0.15 -25.11 13.31
C ALA A 7 -0.73 -24.51 12.01
N ILE A 8 -1.39 -23.35 12.09
CA ILE A 8 -1.93 -22.65 10.92
C ILE A 8 -0.80 -22.21 9.97
N ILE A 9 0.33 -21.75 10.51
CA ILE A 9 1.50 -21.38 9.71
C ILE A 9 2.06 -22.61 9.00
N ALA A 10 2.21 -23.74 9.70
CA ALA A 10 2.70 -24.98 9.10
C ALA A 10 1.81 -25.45 7.94
N GLU A 11 0.49 -25.38 8.10
CA GLU A 11 -0.48 -25.71 7.05
C GLU A 11 -0.39 -24.75 5.86
N ALA A 12 -0.35 -23.43 6.12
CA ALA A 12 -0.20 -22.41 5.08
C ALA A 12 1.11 -22.56 4.28
N LEU A 13 2.18 -23.03 4.91
CA LEU A 13 3.46 -23.30 4.25
C LEU A 13 3.44 -24.56 3.38
N SER A 14 2.49 -25.48 3.59
CA SER A 14 2.28 -26.67 2.75
C SER A 14 1.53 -26.39 1.45
N LEU A 15 0.87 -25.23 1.35
CA LEU A 15 0.17 -24.77 0.15
C LEU A 15 1.15 -24.46 -0.99
N SER A 16 0.65 -24.52 -2.22
CA SER A 16 1.40 -24.02 -3.37
C SER A 16 1.70 -22.52 -3.23
N PRO A 17 2.74 -22.00 -3.93
CA PRO A 17 3.04 -20.56 -3.88
C PRO A 17 1.85 -19.66 -4.22
N TYR A 18 1.03 -20.06 -5.20
CA TYR A 18 -0.15 -19.31 -5.62
C TYR A 18 -1.23 -19.29 -4.52
N GLU A 19 -1.59 -20.45 -3.97
CA GLU A 19 -2.59 -20.56 -2.90
C GLU A 19 -2.15 -19.79 -1.65
N ARG A 20 -0.85 -19.82 -1.33
CA ARG A 20 -0.29 -19.05 -0.22
C ARG A 20 -0.41 -17.54 -0.45
N THR A 21 -0.18 -17.05 -1.68
CA THR A 21 -0.40 -15.63 -2.02
C THR A 21 -1.87 -15.23 -1.81
N VAL A 22 -2.81 -16.03 -2.32
CA VAL A 22 -4.24 -15.77 -2.14
C VAL A 22 -4.63 -15.76 -0.66
N LEU A 23 -4.06 -16.67 0.14
CA LEU A 23 -4.30 -16.70 1.59
C LEU A 23 -3.75 -15.44 2.29
N ILE A 24 -2.54 -15.00 1.93
CA ILE A 24 -1.94 -13.78 2.46
C ILE A 24 -2.81 -12.57 2.14
N GLU A 25 -3.29 -12.44 0.91
CA GLU A 25 -4.17 -11.34 0.50
C GLU A 25 -5.45 -11.31 1.34
N ARG A 26 -6.12 -12.45 1.52
CA ARG A 26 -7.34 -12.53 2.34
C ARG A 26 -7.10 -12.22 3.80
N LEU A 27 -6.02 -12.75 4.38
CA LEU A 27 -5.67 -12.49 5.78
C LEU A 27 -5.31 -11.02 5.98
N PHE A 28 -4.53 -10.44 5.07
CA PHE A 28 -4.18 -9.03 5.12
C PHE A 28 -5.41 -8.13 4.97
N ASP A 29 -6.30 -8.44 4.03
CA ASP A 29 -7.54 -7.72 3.82
C ASP A 29 -8.46 -7.81 5.05
N SER A 30 -8.46 -8.93 5.76
CA SER A 30 -9.25 -9.10 7.01
C SER A 30 -8.80 -8.19 8.14
N LEU A 31 -7.58 -7.63 8.09
CA LEU A 31 -7.08 -6.67 9.08
C LEU A 31 -7.62 -5.27 8.84
N ARG A 32 -8.19 -4.99 7.67
CA ARG A 32 -8.65 -3.65 7.28
C ARG A 32 -10.08 -3.41 7.75
N SER A 33 -10.25 -2.41 8.60
CA SER A 33 -11.55 -1.85 8.97
C SER A 33 -12.22 -1.11 7.82
N ASP A 34 -13.55 -0.98 7.85
CA ASP A 34 -14.32 -0.18 6.88
C ASP A 34 -13.82 1.27 6.80
N ARG A 35 -13.35 1.81 7.94
CA ARG A 35 -12.75 3.13 8.02
C ARG A 35 -11.44 3.20 7.23
N GLU A 36 -10.55 2.23 7.39
CA GLU A 36 -9.28 2.19 6.64
C GLU A 36 -9.52 2.06 5.14
N ARG A 37 -10.48 1.22 4.73
CA ARG A 37 -10.87 1.09 3.31
C ARG A 37 -11.40 2.40 2.73
N THR A 38 -12.17 3.14 3.53
CA THR A 38 -12.67 4.47 3.13
C THR A 38 -11.53 5.47 2.96
N ILE A 39 -10.59 5.51 3.91
CA ILE A 39 -9.42 6.40 3.86
C ILE A 39 -8.54 6.04 2.64
N GLU A 40 -8.29 4.75 2.41
CA GLU A 40 -7.52 4.28 1.24
C GLU A 40 -8.19 4.72 -0.07
N GLY A 41 -9.51 4.56 -0.19
CA GLY A 41 -10.25 5.04 -1.36
C GLY A 41 -10.16 6.55 -1.57
N GLN A 42 -10.21 7.34 -0.49
CA GLN A 42 -10.03 8.80 -0.57
C GLN A 42 -8.60 9.17 -0.99
N TRP A 43 -7.60 8.46 -0.49
CA TRP A 43 -6.20 8.67 -0.86
C TRP A 43 -5.92 8.31 -2.33
N ILE A 44 -6.51 7.22 -2.83
CA ILE A 44 -6.43 6.84 -4.25
C ILE A 44 -7.02 7.95 -5.11
N ALA A 45 -8.26 8.36 -4.83
CA ALA A 45 -8.95 9.39 -5.60
C ALA A 45 -8.19 10.74 -5.58
N GLU A 46 -7.64 11.12 -4.43
CA GLU A 46 -6.80 12.31 -4.30
C GLU A 46 -5.52 12.20 -5.12
N SER A 47 -4.84 11.06 -5.06
CA SER A 47 -3.57 10.85 -5.77
C SER A 47 -3.76 10.87 -7.28
N GLU A 48 -4.81 10.21 -7.77
CA GLU A 48 -5.20 10.22 -9.19
C GLU A 48 -5.50 11.65 -9.66
N ARG A 49 -6.32 12.39 -8.90
CA ARG A 49 -6.62 13.79 -9.23
C ARG A 49 -5.36 14.65 -9.34
N ARG A 50 -4.42 14.52 -8.40
CA ARG A 50 -3.18 15.33 -8.40
C ARG A 50 -2.23 14.97 -9.53
N ILE A 51 -2.21 13.70 -9.95
CA ILE A 51 -1.46 13.28 -11.14
C ILE A 51 -2.09 13.90 -12.39
N ASP A 52 -3.42 13.83 -12.53
CA ASP A 52 -4.13 14.43 -13.66
C ASP A 52 -3.97 15.97 -13.71
N ASP A 53 -4.00 16.64 -12.56
CA ASP A 53 -3.78 18.08 -12.45
C ASP A 53 -2.33 18.43 -12.84
N HIS A 54 -1.35 17.63 -12.40
CA HIS A 54 0.06 17.78 -12.79
C HIS A 54 0.28 17.60 -14.29
N ASP A 55 -0.29 16.55 -14.88
CA ASP A 55 -0.18 16.24 -16.32
C ASP A 55 -0.83 17.33 -17.18
N ARG A 56 -1.87 18.00 -16.68
CA ARG A 56 -2.51 19.18 -17.30
C ARG A 56 -1.75 20.49 -17.05
N GLY A 57 -0.72 20.48 -16.21
CA GLY A 57 0.03 21.67 -15.80
C GLY A 57 -0.72 22.58 -14.82
N GLU A 58 -1.79 22.07 -14.20
CA GLU A 58 -2.62 22.75 -13.21
C GLU A 58 -2.04 22.64 -11.80
N GLU A 59 -1.20 21.63 -11.53
CA GLU A 59 -0.48 21.47 -10.26
C GLU A 59 1.04 21.60 -10.44
N PRO A 60 1.71 22.53 -9.72
CA PRO A 60 3.16 22.71 -9.84
C PRO A 60 3.93 21.55 -9.20
N SER A 61 4.98 21.10 -9.89
CA SER A 61 5.93 20.09 -9.36
C SER A 61 7.34 20.62 -9.31
N THR A 62 8.12 20.14 -8.35
CA THR A 62 9.57 20.34 -8.31
C THR A 62 10.27 19.08 -8.79
N PRO A 63 11.21 19.15 -9.76
CA PRO A 63 12.02 18.01 -10.15
C PRO A 63 12.78 17.42 -8.95
N TYR A 64 12.84 16.09 -8.88
CA TYR A 64 13.47 15.38 -7.75
C TYR A 64 14.90 15.86 -7.44
N GLU A 65 15.73 16.08 -8.46
CA GLU A 65 17.11 16.56 -8.29
C GLU A 65 17.19 18.01 -7.76
N GLN A 66 16.16 18.82 -7.98
CA GLN A 66 16.08 20.14 -7.36
C GLN A 66 15.70 20.01 -5.88
N MET A 67 14.62 19.28 -5.58
CA MET A 67 14.18 19.01 -4.20
C MET A 67 15.32 18.44 -3.34
N LYS A 68 16.07 17.47 -3.88
CA LYS A 68 17.20 16.84 -3.19
C LYS A 68 18.33 17.82 -2.85
N ARG A 69 18.65 18.75 -3.77
CA ARG A 69 19.65 19.80 -3.52
C ARG A 69 19.18 20.76 -2.45
N ASP A 70 17.91 21.16 -2.49
CA ASP A 70 17.32 22.09 -1.51
C ASP A 70 17.35 21.50 -0.09
N LEU A 71 17.07 20.18 0.06
CA LEU A 71 17.16 19.48 1.34
C LEU A 71 18.60 19.33 1.87
N ALA A 72 19.58 19.16 0.98
CA ALA A 72 20.99 19.01 1.38
C ALA A 72 21.67 20.34 1.77
N GLY A 73 21.03 21.47 1.46
CA GLY A 73 21.49 22.82 1.80
C GLY A 73 20.88 23.39 3.08
N GLN A 74 20.01 22.65 3.78
CA GLN A 74 19.47 22.95 5.11
C GLN A 74 20.40 22.41 6.20
#